data_AF-A0A7C2M1U3-F1
#
_entry.id   AF-A0A7C2M1U3-F1
#
_cell.length_a   1.000
_cell.length_b   1.000
_cell.length_c   1.000
_cell.angle_alpha   90.00
_cell.angle_beta   90.00
_cell.angle_gamma   90.00
#
_symmetry.space_group_name_H-M   'P 1'
#
loop_
_entity.id
_entity.type
_entity.pdbx_description
1 polymer ?
#
loop_
_entity_poly.entity_id
_entity_poly.type
_entity_poly.pdbx_seq_one_letter_code
_entity_poly.pdbx_strand_id
1 'polypeptide(L)'
;MKQEEITYLLQNPAAVTLDQTAALQEVLQQYPYFQAARAVRLKGLKNANSLHYNKALKITAAYTTDRGVLFDLITSDEFNQNQIAEQIRKHEQQEKEFSEETPEP
;
A
#
# COMPACT_ATOMS: atom_id res chain seq x y z
N MET A 1 0.54 7.62 -16.35
CA MET A 1 -0.56 6.88 -15.71
C MET A 1 -1.89 7.28 -16.35
N LYS A 2 -2.82 6.34 -16.57
CA LYS A 2 -4.14 6.65 -17.16
C LYS A 2 -5.16 7.00 -16.08
N GLN A 3 -6.21 7.75 -16.42
CA GLN A 3 -7.24 8.18 -15.47
C GLN A 3 -7.98 7.01 -14.81
N GLU A 4 -8.36 5.99 -15.58
CA GLU A 4 -9.07 4.80 -15.11
C GLU A 4 -8.26 4.05 -14.03
N GLU A 5 -6.96 3.96 -14.23
CA GLU A 5 -6.03 3.31 -13.30
C GLU A 5 -5.93 4.07 -11.97
N ILE A 6 -5.89 5.41 -12.03
CA ILE A 6 -5.92 6.25 -10.83
C ILE A 6 -7.22 6.00 -10.07
N THR A 7 -8.37 6.09 -10.74
CA THR A 7 -9.69 5.87 -10.12
C THR A 7 -9.77 4.50 -9.43
N TYR A 8 -9.30 3.45 -10.11
CA TYR A 8 -9.27 2.10 -9.54
C TYR A 8 -8.45 2.05 -8.25
N LEU A 9 -7.26 2.64 -8.24
CA LEU A 9 -6.40 2.64 -7.06
C LEU A 9 -6.93 3.50 -5.90
N LEU A 10 -7.65 4.58 -6.20
CA LEU A 10 -8.31 5.37 -5.16
C LEU A 10 -9.40 4.55 -4.44
N GLN A 11 -10.08 3.67 -5.17
CA GLN A 11 -11.08 2.76 -4.61
C GLN A 11 -10.44 1.53 -3.96
N ASN A 12 -9.25 1.12 -4.41
CA ASN A 12 -8.57 -0.08 -3.96
C ASN A 12 -7.09 0.21 -3.60
N PRO A 13 -6.79 1.02 -2.55
CA PRO A 13 -5.43 1.45 -2.25
C PRO A 13 -4.46 0.31 -1.95
N ALA A 14 -4.96 -0.81 -1.41
CA ALA A 14 -4.17 -1.99 -1.13
C ALA A 14 -3.64 -2.72 -2.37
N ALA A 15 -4.25 -2.50 -3.55
CA ALA A 15 -3.88 -3.15 -4.80
C ALA A 15 -2.71 -2.45 -5.53
N VAL A 16 -2.23 -1.32 -5.00
CA VAL A 16 -1.16 -0.54 -5.63
C VAL A 16 0.13 -1.35 -5.77
N THR A 17 0.68 -1.38 -6.98
CA THR A 17 1.96 -2.04 -7.28
C THR A 17 3.15 -1.09 -7.13
N LEU A 18 4.37 -1.63 -7.20
CA LEU A 18 5.60 -0.81 -7.18
C LEU A 18 5.65 0.16 -8.38
N ASP A 19 5.32 -0.32 -9.58
CA ASP A 19 5.33 0.50 -10.80
C ASP A 19 4.28 1.62 -10.72
N GLN A 20 3.09 1.31 -10.21
CA GLN A 20 2.05 2.31 -9.98
C GLN A 20 2.46 3.31 -8.89
N THR A 21 3.16 2.87 -7.86
CA THR A 21 3.71 3.75 -6.81
C THR A 21 4.72 4.75 -7.39
N ALA A 22 5.55 4.30 -8.33
CA ALA A 22 6.48 5.16 -9.06
C ALA A 22 5.72 6.13 -9.99
N ALA A 23 4.76 5.65 -10.76
CA ALA A 23 3.94 6.48 -11.65
C ALA A 23 3.13 7.55 -10.88
N LEU A 24 2.63 7.24 -9.69
CA LEU A 24 1.96 8.21 -8.82
C LEU A 24 2.88 9.35 -8.38
N GLN A 25 4.20 9.15 -8.35
CA GLN A 25 5.13 10.25 -8.06
C GLN A 25 5.07 11.33 -9.14
N GLU A 26 5.01 10.95 -10.41
CA GLU A 26 4.93 11.90 -11.53
C GLU A 26 3.60 12.65 -11.49
N VAL A 27 2.49 11.96 -11.21
CA VAL A 27 1.18 12.58 -10.99
C VAL A 27 1.23 13.62 -9.89
N LEU A 28 1.90 13.32 -8.76
CA LEU A 28 2.02 14.22 -7.62
C LEU A 28 2.99 15.39 -7.84
N GLN A 29 3.91 15.29 -8.81
CA GLN A 29 4.72 16.43 -9.24
C GLN A 29 3.88 17.42 -10.05
N GLN A 30 2.97 16.92 -10.89
CA GLN A 30 2.05 17.73 -11.70
C GLN A 30 0.89 18.31 -10.87
N TYR A 31 0.37 17.52 -9.91
CA TYR A 31 -0.79 17.87 -9.08
C TYR A 31 -0.47 17.73 -7.58
N PRO A 32 0.30 18.65 -6.97
CA PRO A 32 0.79 18.50 -5.61
C PRO A 32 -0.29 18.38 -4.52
N TYR A 33 -1.48 18.93 -4.77
CA TYR A 33 -2.59 18.94 -3.81
C TYR A 33 -3.52 17.72 -3.93
N PHE A 34 -3.20 16.74 -4.78
CA PHE A 34 -4.02 15.54 -4.93
C PHE A 34 -3.84 14.58 -3.74
N GLN A 35 -4.49 14.90 -2.61
CA GLN A 35 -4.31 14.20 -1.34
C GLN A 35 -4.61 12.69 -1.45
N ALA A 36 -5.65 12.30 -2.17
CA ALA A 36 -6.01 10.89 -2.34
C ALA A 36 -4.89 10.09 -3.05
N ALA A 37 -4.28 10.67 -4.10
CA ALA A 37 -3.12 10.06 -4.75
C ALA A 37 -1.90 9.98 -3.82
N ARG A 38 -1.71 10.95 -2.90
CA ARG A 38 -0.65 10.89 -1.87
C ARG A 38 -0.87 9.73 -0.92
N ALA A 39 -2.11 9.50 -0.48
CA ALA A 39 -2.47 8.39 0.40
C ALA A 39 -2.18 7.03 -0.26
N VAL A 40 -2.59 6.85 -1.52
CA VAL A 40 -2.30 5.61 -2.28
C VAL A 40 -0.80 5.40 -2.46
N ARG A 41 -0.05 6.44 -2.86
CA ARG A 41 1.42 6.33 -2.98
C ARG A 41 2.07 5.98 -1.64
N LEU A 42 1.56 6.54 -0.55
CA LEU A 42 2.06 6.26 0.80
C LEU A 42 1.84 4.79 1.18
N LYS A 43 0.67 4.21 0.83
CA LYS A 43 0.38 2.78 1.00
C LYS A 43 1.33 1.92 0.17
N GLY A 44 1.58 2.27 -1.10
CA GLY A 44 2.52 1.53 -1.93
C GLY A 44 3.96 1.54 -1.41
N LEU A 45 4.43 2.70 -0.94
CA LEU A 45 5.74 2.81 -0.29
C LEU A 45 5.82 2.00 1.01
N LYS A 46 4.73 1.94 1.79
CA LYS A 46 4.63 1.11 3.00
C LYS A 46 4.70 -0.38 2.66
N ASN A 47 3.92 -0.83 1.66
CA ASN A 47 3.90 -2.22 1.21
C ASN A 47 5.30 -2.68 0.75
N ALA A 48 6.02 -1.82 0.05
CA ALA A 48 7.38 -2.10 -0.44
C ALA A 48 8.48 -1.94 0.63
N ASN A 49 8.14 -1.63 1.89
CA ASN A 49 9.11 -1.25 2.94
C ASN A 49 10.15 -0.23 2.45
N SER A 50 9.72 0.74 1.64
CA SER A 50 10.61 1.65 0.94
C SER A 50 11.27 2.63 1.91
N LEU A 51 12.57 2.85 1.74
CA LEU A 51 13.32 3.90 2.45
C LEU A 51 12.73 5.31 2.22
N HIS A 52 11.96 5.49 1.14
CA HIS A 52 11.31 6.76 0.81
C HIS A 52 10.01 7.01 1.59
N TYR A 53 9.47 6.01 2.29
CA TYR A 53 8.20 6.10 3.01
C TYR A 53 8.16 7.28 3.97
N ASN A 54 9.15 7.42 4.85
CA ASN A 54 9.16 8.48 5.87
C ASN A 54 9.23 9.89 5.26
N LYS A 55 9.97 10.05 4.16
CA LYS A 55 10.01 11.33 3.43
C LYS A 55 8.66 11.63 2.79
N ALA A 56 8.03 10.63 2.17
CA ALA A 56 6.71 10.76 1.58
C ALA A 56 5.65 11.07 2.65
N LEU A 57 5.69 10.42 3.82
CA LEU A 57 4.79 10.67 4.94
C LEU A 57 4.83 12.12 5.40
N LYS A 58 6.04 12.69 5.58
CA LYS A 58 6.22 14.10 5.96
C LYS A 58 5.62 15.05 4.93
N ILE A 59 5.84 14.77 3.64
CA ILE A 59 5.25 15.56 2.57
C ILE A 59 3.72 15.40 2.59
N THR A 60 3.19 14.18 2.67
CA THR A 60 1.74 13.95 2.76
C THR A 60 1.14 14.73 3.92
N ALA A 61 1.73 14.68 5.12
CA ALA A 61 1.27 15.45 6.28
C ALA A 61 1.28 16.97 6.09
N ALA A 62 2.17 17.50 5.23
CA ALA A 62 2.19 18.92 4.88
C ALA A 62 1.08 19.31 3.88
N TYR A 63 0.61 18.35 3.08
CA TYR A 63 -0.43 18.54 2.07
C TYR A 63 -1.81 18.03 2.50
N THR A 64 -1.92 17.34 3.63
CA THR A 64 -3.19 16.90 4.21
C THR A 64 -3.78 18.01 5.08
N THR A 65 -5.03 18.36 4.82
CA THR A 65 -5.76 19.40 5.55
C THR A 65 -6.13 18.97 6.98
N ASP A 66 -6.41 17.69 7.18
CA ASP A 66 -6.72 17.10 8.49
C ASP A 66 -5.72 16.01 8.86
N ARG A 67 -4.90 16.26 9.89
CA ARG A 67 -3.90 15.30 10.37
C ARG A 67 -4.52 14.14 11.14
N GLY A 68 -5.73 14.27 11.69
CA GLY A 68 -6.46 13.18 12.31
C GLY A 68 -6.78 12.10 11.27
N VAL A 69 -7.32 12.50 10.13
CA VAL A 69 -7.61 11.58 9.01
C VAL A 69 -6.35 10.87 8.51
N LEU A 70 -5.21 11.59 8.39
CA LEU A 70 -3.94 10.95 8.02
C LEU A 70 -3.47 9.95 9.08
N PHE A 71 -3.60 10.31 10.36
CA PHE A 71 -3.24 9.45 11.48
C PHE A 71 -4.06 8.16 11.43
N ASP A 72 -5.39 8.28 11.41
CA ASP A 72 -6.32 7.15 11.35
C ASP A 72 -6.01 6.22 10.17
N LEU A 73 -5.73 6.81 8.99
CA LEU A 73 -5.30 6.06 7.81
C LEU A 73 -4.03 5.26 8.08
N ILE A 74 -2.93 5.89 8.51
CA ILE A 74 -1.62 5.22 8.61
C ILE A 74 -1.51 4.27 9.80
N THR A 75 -2.37 4.42 10.81
CA THR A 75 -2.45 3.50 11.96
C THR A 75 -3.46 2.39 11.75
N SER A 76 -4.31 2.45 10.74
CA SER A 76 -5.27 1.38 10.45
C SER A 76 -4.57 0.04 10.14
N ASP A 77 -5.25 -1.06 10.48
CA ASP A 77 -4.75 -2.41 10.21
C ASP A 77 -4.59 -2.65 8.70
N GLU A 78 -5.56 -2.20 7.90
CA GLU A 78 -5.52 -2.27 6.44
C GLU A 78 -4.26 -1.59 5.88
N PHE A 79 -3.89 -0.42 6.42
CA PHE A 79 -2.69 0.28 5.99
C PHE A 79 -1.41 -0.44 6.42
N ASN A 80 -1.38 -1.06 7.60
CA ASN A 80 -0.22 -1.77 8.13
C ASN A 80 -0.07 -3.20 7.62
N GLN A 81 -1.07 -3.74 6.93
CA GLN A 81 -0.98 -5.07 6.32
C GLN A 81 0.11 -5.11 5.25
N ASN A 82 1.17 -5.86 5.53
CA ASN A 82 2.29 -6.08 4.62
C ASN A 82 2.02 -7.32 3.75
N GLN A 83 1.95 -7.12 2.43
CA GLN A 83 1.66 -8.20 1.47
C GLN A 83 2.71 -9.32 1.50
N ILE A 84 3.98 -9.02 1.79
CA ILE A 84 5.03 -10.04 1.92
C ILE A 84 4.74 -10.94 3.12
N ALA A 85 4.35 -10.35 4.26
CA ALA A 85 4.01 -11.11 5.46
C ALA A 85 2.77 -11.98 5.23
N GLU A 86 1.77 -11.49 4.49
CA GLU A 86 0.61 -12.29 4.06
C GLU A 86 1.01 -13.45 3.15
N GLN A 87 1.90 -13.22 2.18
CA GLN A 87 2.36 -14.27 1.26
C GLN A 87 3.11 -15.37 2.00
N ILE A 88 4.01 -15.01 2.92
CA ILE A 88 4.73 -15.98 3.76
C ILE A 88 3.73 -16.81 4.59
N ARG A 89 2.78 -16.16 5.27
CA ARG A 89 1.74 -16.86 6.05
C ARG A 89 0.93 -17.83 5.20
N LYS A 90 0.55 -17.44 3.98
CA LYS A 90 -0.22 -18.30 3.06
C LYS A 90 0.59 -19.50 2.59
N HIS A 91 1.87 -19.33 2.27
CA HIS A 91 2.74 -20.45 1.92
C HIS A 91 2.89 -21.43 3.09
N GLU A 92 3.13 -20.94 4.31
CA GLU A 92 3.24 -21.79 5.51
C GLU A 92 1.96 -22.58 5.80
N GLN A 93 0.78 -22.01 5.52
CA GLN A 93 -0.50 -22.71 5.68
C GLN A 93 -0.69 -23.81 4.63
N GLN A 94 -0.38 -23.51 3.36
CA GLN A 94 -0.44 -24.52 2.27
C GLN A 94 0.50 -25.69 2.52
N GLU A 95 1.71 -25.43 3.01
CA GLU A 95 2.68 -26.49 3.34
C GLU A 95 2.17 -27.41 4.47
N LYS A 96 1.47 -26.87 5.46
CA LYS A 96 0.86 -27.66 6.55
C LYS A 96 -0.31 -28.53 6.06
N GLU A 97 -1.22 -27.94 5.28
CA GLU A 97 -2.34 -28.69 4.69
C GLU A 97 -1.86 -29.85 3.80
N PHE A 98 -0.80 -29.62 3.01
CA PHE A 98 -0.18 -30.68 2.19
C PHE A 98 0.44 -31.81 3.03
N SER A 99 0.98 -31.51 4.21
CA SER A 99 1.57 -32.51 5.11
C SER A 99 0.55 -33.33 5.91
N GLU A 100 -0.67 -32.82 6.08
CA GLU A 100 -1.75 -33.49 6.82
C GLU A 100 -2.60 -34.43 5.92
N GLU A 101 -2.52 -34.29 4.59
CA GLU A 101 -3.30 -35.11 3.63
C GLU A 101 -2.64 -36.43 3.21
N THR A 102 -1.36 -36.68 3.54
CA THR A 102 -0.74 -38.01 3.31
C THR A 102 -1.12 -38.98 4.43
N PRO A 103 -1.91 -40.05 4.18
CA PRO A 103 -2.14 -41.06 5.19
C PRO A 103 -0.82 -41.80 5.46
N GLU A 104 -0.47 -41.94 6.74
CA GLU A 104 0.63 -42.81 7.19
C GLU A 104 0.41 -44.24 6.66
N PRO A 105 1.43 -44.89 6.08
CA PRO A 105 1.33 -46.26 5.57
C PRO A 105 1.21 -47.33 6.65
#